data_AF-A0A2N5S6G6-F1
#
_entry.id   AF-A0A2N5S6G6-F1
#
_cell.length_a   1.000
_cell.length_b   1.000
_cell.length_c   1.000
_cell.angle_alpha   90.00
_cell.angle_beta   90.00
_cell.angle_gamma   90.00
#
_symmetry.space_group_name_H-M   'P 1'
#
loop_
_entity.id
_entity.type
_entity.pdbx_description
1 polymer ?
#
loop_
_entity_poly.entity_id
_entity_poly.type
_entity_poly.pdbx_seq_one_letter_code
_entity_poly.pdbx_strand_id
1 'polypeptide(L)'
;MALLQQLLNQTAAILPSTNSWEQFRIEHKVDQSLLYAGTDLESLSIFEQLWLRWYLYFPNPVAFYFGRCIPWIIVGKIRAFDKYKLQPNKRPSPEDQWKCTKYVLWTHFTVEIGQIWGFHPLAEYFGMATHSVPFPSIWTMAYQIALFFVFEEALHQGQLYKKIHKLHH
;
A
#
# COMPACT_ATOMS: atom_id res chain seq x y z
N MET A 1 -27.50 -13.63 -14.06
CA MET A 1 -27.47 -12.78 -12.85
C MET A 1 -26.77 -13.43 -11.67
N ALA A 2 -27.13 -14.65 -11.25
CA ALA A 2 -26.51 -15.30 -10.08
C ALA A 2 -24.99 -15.51 -10.18
N LEU A 3 -24.47 -15.91 -11.35
CA LEU A 3 -23.02 -16.09 -11.57
C LEU A 3 -22.25 -14.76 -11.54
N LEU A 4 -22.87 -13.67 -12.03
CA LEU A 4 -22.31 -12.32 -11.99
C LEU A 4 -22.27 -11.80 -10.55
N GLN A 5 -23.33 -12.07 -9.77
CA GLN A 5 -23.41 -11.75 -8.35
C GLN A 5 -22.36 -12.53 -7.54
N GLN A 6 -22.13 -13.80 -7.88
CA GLN A 6 -21.17 -14.66 -7.20
C GLN A 6 -19.73 -14.27 -7.53
N LEU A 7 -19.44 -13.89 -8.77
CA LEU A 7 -18.16 -13.31 -9.18
C LEU A 7 -17.93 -11.94 -8.52
N LEU A 8 -18.94 -11.08 -8.46
CA LEU A 8 -18.88 -9.79 -7.76
C LEU A 8 -18.62 -9.96 -6.26
N ASN A 9 -19.27 -10.93 -5.62
CA ASN A 9 -19.05 -11.29 -4.21
C ASN A 9 -17.66 -11.90 -3.97
N GLN A 10 -17.07 -12.59 -4.95
CA GLN A 10 -15.70 -13.10 -4.87
C GLN A 10 -14.66 -11.99 -5.14
N THR A 11 -14.99 -10.98 -5.93
CA THR A 11 -14.16 -9.76 -6.11
C THR A 11 -14.37 -8.71 -5.02
N ALA A 12 -15.38 -8.86 -4.16
CA ALA A 12 -15.63 -8.02 -2.98
C ALA A 12 -14.51 -8.11 -1.92
N ALA A 13 -13.51 -8.97 -2.14
CA ALA A 13 -12.25 -9.00 -1.40
C ALA A 13 -11.28 -7.87 -1.80
N ILE A 14 -11.52 -7.17 -2.91
CA ILE A 14 -10.67 -6.10 -3.47
C ILE A 14 -11.28 -4.71 -3.26
N LEU A 15 -12.60 -4.63 -3.04
CA LEU A 15 -13.31 -3.42 -2.64
C LEU A 15 -14.27 -3.80 -1.50
N PRO A 16 -14.19 -3.15 -0.34
CA PRO A 16 -15.08 -3.43 0.79
C PRO A 16 -16.53 -3.18 0.36
N SER A 17 -17.17 -4.32 0.10
CA SER A 17 -18.58 -4.69 -0.01
C SER A 17 -19.57 -3.71 -0.64
N THR A 18 -20.51 -4.30 -1.38
CA THR A 18 -21.77 -3.73 -1.81
C THR A 18 -22.69 -3.24 -0.67
N ASN A 19 -22.21 -3.21 0.58
CA ASN A 19 -22.97 -2.77 1.74
C ASN A 19 -23.06 -1.25 1.78
N SER A 20 -24.15 -0.71 2.35
CA SER A 20 -24.25 0.73 2.59
C SER A 20 -23.17 1.19 3.57
N TRP A 21 -22.81 2.47 3.53
CA TRP A 21 -21.86 3.08 4.47
C TRP A 21 -22.23 2.77 5.93
N GLU A 22 -23.52 2.90 6.23
CA GLU A 22 -24.08 2.65 7.56
C GLU A 22 -23.81 1.24 8.07
N GLN A 23 -24.07 0.23 7.23
CA GLN A 23 -23.82 -1.16 7.59
C GLN A 23 -22.34 -1.41 7.90
N PHE A 24 -21.45 -0.84 7.07
CA PHE A 24 -20.00 -0.97 7.28
C PHE A 24 -19.56 -0.34 8.62
N ARG A 25 -20.04 0.88 8.92
CA ARG A 25 -19.71 1.59 10.17
C ARG A 25 -20.07 0.79 11.41
N ILE A 26 -21.29 0.26 11.43
CA ILE A 26 -21.82 -0.53 12.56
C ILE A 26 -21.02 -1.83 12.71
N GLU A 27 -20.81 -2.57 11.62
CA GLU A 27 -20.11 -3.85 11.64
C GLU A 27 -18.67 -3.72 12.16
N HIS A 28 -17.96 -2.66 11.73
CA HIS A 28 -16.57 -2.41 12.11
C HIS A 28 -16.42 -1.53 13.35
N LYS A 29 -17.53 -1.14 13.99
CA LYS A 29 -17.58 -0.28 15.19
C LYS A 29 -16.74 1.00 15.02
N VAL A 30 -16.81 1.61 13.83
CA VAL A 30 -15.96 2.77 13.46
C VAL A 30 -16.16 3.93 14.43
N ASP A 31 -17.42 4.21 14.79
CA ASP A 31 -17.78 5.31 15.70
C ASP A 31 -17.27 5.08 17.15
N GLN A 32 -16.91 3.84 17.50
CA GLN A 32 -16.33 3.48 18.80
C GLN A 32 -14.80 3.47 18.77
N SER A 33 -14.19 3.69 17.60
CA SER A 33 -12.73 3.73 17.48
C SER A 33 -12.19 5.02 18.08
N LEU A 34 -11.14 4.92 18.88
CA LEU A 34 -10.41 6.08 19.39
C LEU A 34 -9.82 6.93 18.25
N LEU A 35 -9.56 6.32 17.10
CA LEU A 35 -8.93 6.96 15.94
C LEU A 35 -9.84 8.01 15.27
N TYR A 36 -11.15 7.77 15.27
CA TYR A 36 -12.15 8.63 14.64
C TYR A 36 -13.11 9.29 15.65
N ALA A 37 -12.71 9.32 16.94
CA ALA A 37 -13.50 9.94 17.99
C ALA A 37 -13.67 11.44 17.73
N GLY A 38 -14.92 11.90 17.59
CA GLY A 38 -15.25 13.30 17.33
C GLY A 38 -15.21 13.72 15.85
N THR A 39 -14.96 12.78 14.93
CA THR A 39 -15.07 13.02 13.49
C THR A 39 -16.53 12.88 13.04
N ASP A 40 -17.03 13.81 12.22
CA ASP A 40 -18.31 13.64 11.54
C ASP A 40 -18.17 12.60 10.41
N LEU A 41 -18.60 11.38 10.71
CA LEU A 41 -18.57 10.25 9.79
C LEU A 41 -19.83 10.18 8.91
N GLU A 42 -20.87 10.96 9.21
CA GLU A 42 -22.14 10.94 8.47
C GLU A 42 -22.06 11.76 7.19
N SER A 43 -21.29 12.85 7.23
CA SER A 43 -21.14 13.79 6.10
C SER A 43 -20.06 13.39 5.09
N LEU A 44 -19.44 12.22 5.23
CA LEU A 44 -18.31 11.83 4.38
C LEU A 44 -18.75 11.62 2.92
N SER A 45 -17.94 12.13 1.99
CA SER A 45 -18.04 11.82 0.58
C SER A 45 -17.77 10.35 0.30
N ILE A 46 -18.22 9.85 -0.85
CA ILE A 46 -17.96 8.47 -1.26
C ILE A 46 -16.46 8.12 -1.29
N PHE A 47 -15.59 9.09 -1.61
CA PHE A 47 -14.14 8.86 -1.67
C PHE A 47 -13.54 8.70 -0.27
N GLU A 48 -13.98 9.50 0.70
CA GLU A 48 -13.55 9.40 2.10
C GLU A 48 -14.06 8.10 2.73
N GLN A 49 -15.30 7.71 2.42
CA GLN A 49 -15.85 6.42 2.85
C GLN A 49 -15.03 5.25 2.28
N LEU A 50 -14.69 5.28 0.99
CA LEU A 50 -13.87 4.24 0.36
C LEU A 50 -12.45 4.19 0.97
N TRP A 51 -11.86 5.35 1.25
CA TRP A 51 -10.56 5.43 1.91
C TRP A 51 -10.58 4.82 3.31
N LEU A 52 -11.53 5.23 4.15
CA LEU A 52 -11.66 4.70 5.52
C LEU A 52 -11.93 3.20 5.50
N ARG A 53 -12.79 2.72 4.59
CA ARG A 53 -13.04 1.30 4.43
C ARG A 53 -11.78 0.52 4.05
N TRP A 54 -10.99 1.04 3.11
CA TRP A 54 -9.70 0.44 2.75
C TRP A 54 -8.73 0.42 3.94
N TYR A 55 -8.65 1.54 4.67
CA TYR A 55 -7.75 1.69 5.81
C TYR A 55 -8.07 0.69 6.94
N LEU A 56 -9.36 0.48 7.24
CA LEU A 56 -9.79 -0.47 8.27
C LEU A 56 -9.80 -1.94 7.82
N TYR A 57 -9.84 -2.20 6.51
CA TYR A 57 -9.95 -3.56 5.98
C TYR A 57 -8.66 -4.39 6.10
N PHE A 58 -7.48 -3.76 6.20
CA PHE A 58 -6.20 -4.46 6.28
C PHE A 58 -5.60 -4.44 7.70
N PRO A 59 -6.09 -5.26 8.65
CA PRO A 59 -5.58 -5.26 10.01
C PRO A 59 -4.14 -5.80 10.12
N ASN A 60 -3.70 -6.67 9.20
CA ASN A 60 -2.30 -7.13 9.15
C ASN A 60 -1.93 -7.79 7.79
N PRO A 61 -1.30 -7.06 6.85
CA PRO A 61 -1.00 -7.60 5.52
C PRO A 61 0.33 -8.37 5.41
N VAL A 62 1.02 -8.72 6.49
CA VAL A 62 2.42 -9.22 6.42
C VAL A 62 2.56 -10.49 5.56
N ALA A 63 1.63 -11.45 5.64
CA ALA A 63 1.69 -12.66 4.83
C ALA A 63 1.45 -12.38 3.33
N PHE A 64 0.54 -11.46 3.01
CA PHE A 64 0.29 -11.01 1.63
C PHE A 64 1.47 -10.23 1.07
N TYR A 65 2.15 -9.44 1.91
CA TYR A 65 3.27 -8.61 1.52
C TYR A 65 4.44 -9.42 0.97
N PHE A 66 4.89 -10.46 1.68
CA PHE A 66 5.96 -11.33 1.20
C PHE A 66 5.46 -12.34 0.15
N GLY A 67 4.23 -12.84 0.28
CA GLY A 67 3.63 -13.79 -0.66
C GLY A 67 3.41 -13.23 -2.07
N ARG A 68 3.36 -11.89 -2.24
CA ARG A 68 3.16 -11.24 -3.55
C ARG A 68 4.21 -11.59 -4.60
N CYS A 69 5.39 -12.09 -4.18
CA CYS A 69 6.44 -12.51 -5.11
C CYS A 69 6.14 -13.87 -5.77
N ILE A 70 5.27 -14.70 -5.18
CA ILE A 70 5.00 -16.06 -5.66
C ILE A 70 4.45 -16.09 -7.09
N PRO A 71 3.44 -15.28 -7.48
CA PRO A 71 3.00 -15.20 -8.87
C PRO A 71 4.15 -14.89 -9.84
N TRP A 72 5.07 -14.00 -9.45
CA TRP A 72 6.22 -13.63 -10.29
C TRP A 72 7.26 -14.75 -10.41
N ILE A 73 7.47 -15.54 -9.35
CA ILE A 73 8.30 -16.75 -9.40
C ILE A 73 7.70 -17.77 -10.37
N ILE A 74 6.36 -17.93 -10.38
CA ILE A 74 5.65 -18.81 -11.30
C ILE A 74 5.79 -18.32 -12.75
N VAL A 75 5.50 -17.04 -13.01
CA VAL A 75 5.66 -16.41 -14.33
C VAL A 75 7.09 -16.56 -14.84
N GLY A 76 8.10 -16.41 -13.97
CA GLY A 76 9.51 -16.56 -14.33
C GLY A 76 9.88 -17.94 -14.90
N LYS A 77 9.09 -18.98 -14.60
CA LYS A 77 9.27 -20.36 -15.08
C LYS A 77 8.51 -20.66 -16.39
N ILE A 78 7.53 -19.84 -16.77
CA ILE A 78 6.72 -20.03 -17.97
C ILE A 78 7.43 -19.43 -19.19
N ARG A 79 7.83 -20.28 -20.16
CA ARG A 79 8.64 -19.85 -21.31
C ARG A 79 7.96 -18.82 -22.22
N ALA A 80 6.63 -18.81 -22.29
CA ALA A 80 5.87 -17.84 -23.09
C ALA A 80 6.12 -16.38 -22.65
N PHE A 81 6.52 -16.15 -21.39
CA PHE A 81 6.81 -14.82 -20.86
C PHE A 81 8.29 -14.43 -20.97
N ASP A 82 9.18 -15.31 -21.45
CA ASP A 82 10.62 -15.03 -21.54
C ASP A 82 10.92 -13.79 -22.40
N LYS A 83 10.10 -13.54 -23.44
CA LYS A 83 10.23 -12.39 -24.34
C LYS A 83 9.99 -11.03 -23.68
N TYR A 84 9.39 -11.01 -22.49
CA TYR A 84 9.13 -9.77 -21.74
C TYR A 84 10.18 -9.50 -20.65
N LYS A 85 11.19 -10.37 -20.51
CA LYS A 85 12.25 -10.19 -19.51
C LYS A 85 13.20 -9.07 -19.92
N LEU A 86 13.41 -8.11 -19.01
CA LEU A 86 14.41 -7.05 -19.18
C LEU A 86 15.84 -7.61 -19.33
N GLN A 87 16.14 -8.70 -18.63
CA GLN A 87 17.42 -9.40 -18.70
C GLN A 87 17.22 -10.80 -19.31
N PRO A 88 17.28 -10.95 -20.64
CA PRO A 88 16.90 -12.20 -21.32
C PRO A 88 17.78 -13.40 -20.93
N ASN A 89 19.04 -13.15 -20.56
CA ASN A 89 20.02 -14.18 -20.23
C ASN A 89 20.07 -14.53 -18.74
N LYS A 90 19.25 -13.87 -17.89
CA LYS A 90 19.26 -14.10 -16.45
C LYS A 90 18.05 -14.95 -16.04
N ARG A 91 18.32 -16.15 -15.53
CA ARG A 91 17.32 -17.00 -14.85
C ARG A 91 17.77 -17.25 -13.42
N PRO A 92 17.02 -16.82 -12.40
CA PRO A 92 17.39 -17.08 -11.01
C PRO A 92 17.33 -18.58 -10.72
N SER A 93 18.42 -19.15 -10.21
CA SER A 93 18.41 -20.52 -9.68
C SER A 93 17.64 -20.57 -8.34
N PRO A 94 17.31 -21.77 -7.83
CA PRO A 94 16.76 -21.91 -6.48
C PRO A 94 17.68 -21.31 -5.40
N GLU A 95 19.00 -21.43 -5.57
CA GLU A 95 19.99 -20.87 -4.64
C GLU A 95 20.00 -19.34 -4.70
N ASP A 96 19.92 -18.74 -5.90
CA ASP A 96 19.79 -17.30 -6.07
C ASP A 96 18.53 -16.77 -5.38
N GLN A 97 17.40 -17.48 -5.55
CA GLN A 97 16.14 -17.13 -4.88
C GLN A 97 16.27 -17.21 -3.37
N TRP A 98 16.87 -18.28 -2.84
CA TRP A 98 17.06 -18.42 -1.39
C TRP A 98 18.00 -17.37 -0.80
N LYS A 99 19.07 -17.02 -1.53
CA LYS A 99 19.98 -15.94 -1.15
C LYS A 99 19.24 -14.60 -1.12
N CYS A 100 18.43 -14.31 -2.13
CA CYS A 100 17.58 -13.12 -2.19
C CYS A 100 16.59 -13.08 -1.02
N THR A 101 15.85 -14.15 -0.78
CA THR A 101 14.87 -14.25 0.32
C THR A 101 15.53 -13.95 1.67
N LYS A 102 16.68 -14.57 1.97
CA LYS A 102 17.40 -14.28 3.23
C LYS A 102 17.82 -12.83 3.35
N TYR A 103 18.31 -12.24 2.25
CA TYR A 103 18.73 -10.84 2.24
C TYR A 103 17.54 -9.90 2.49
N VAL A 104 16.42 -10.10 1.78
CA VAL A 104 15.19 -9.31 1.95
C VAL A 104 14.63 -9.44 3.36
N LEU A 105 14.56 -10.65 3.92
CA LEU A 105 14.09 -10.82 5.30
C LEU A 105 15.03 -10.15 6.30
N TRP A 106 16.34 -10.27 6.09
CA TRP A 106 17.33 -9.61 6.94
C TRP A 106 17.16 -8.09 6.94
N THR A 107 17.15 -7.45 5.75
CA THR A 107 16.98 -5.99 5.65
C THR A 107 15.63 -5.56 6.19
N HIS A 108 14.58 -6.36 5.97
CA HIS A 108 13.26 -6.05 6.48
C HIS A 108 13.21 -6.02 8.01
N PHE A 109 13.75 -7.05 8.68
CA PHE A 109 13.70 -7.12 10.14
C PHE A 109 14.75 -6.27 10.86
N THR A 110 15.81 -5.83 10.17
CA THR A 110 16.88 -5.03 10.80
C THR A 110 16.80 -3.55 10.49
N VAL A 111 16.29 -3.18 9.31
CA VAL A 111 16.23 -1.77 8.86
C VAL A 111 14.78 -1.34 8.67
N GLU A 112 14.02 -2.06 7.84
CA GLU A 112 12.69 -1.58 7.43
C GLU A 112 11.67 -1.61 8.58
N ILE A 113 11.71 -2.59 9.48
CA ILE A 113 10.71 -2.69 10.56
C ILE A 113 10.74 -1.46 11.47
N GLY A 114 11.92 -0.96 11.80
CA GLY A 114 12.09 0.25 12.60
C GLY A 114 11.57 1.49 11.87
N GLN A 115 11.80 1.56 10.55
CA GLN A 115 11.26 2.63 9.71
C GLN A 115 9.73 2.54 9.62
N ILE A 116 9.15 1.35 9.43
CA ILE A 116 7.70 1.14 9.36
C ILE A 116 7.02 1.56 10.66
N TRP A 117 7.54 1.11 11.80
CA TRP A 117 6.98 1.42 13.11
C TRP A 117 7.20 2.89 13.50
N GLY A 118 8.35 3.46 13.13
CA GLY A 118 8.68 4.86 13.38
C GLY A 118 8.00 5.84 12.43
N PHE A 119 7.61 5.40 11.23
CA PHE A 119 7.07 6.28 10.21
C PHE A 119 5.74 6.90 10.61
N HIS A 120 4.77 6.09 11.06
CA HIS A 120 3.45 6.61 11.43
C HIS A 120 3.49 7.69 12.53
N PRO A 121 4.12 7.46 13.71
CA PRO A 121 4.17 8.49 14.74
C PRO A 121 4.97 9.73 14.30
N LEU A 122 6.03 9.56 13.50
CA LEU A 122 6.80 10.69 12.98
C LEU A 122 5.99 11.51 11.97
N ALA A 123 5.24 10.83 11.10
CA ALA A 123 4.35 11.42 10.14
C ALA A 123 3.25 12.25 10.84
N GLU A 124 2.60 11.67 11.85
CA GLU A 124 1.59 12.38 12.65
C GLU A 124 2.18 13.56 13.42
N TYR A 125 3.39 13.42 13.97
CA TYR A 125 4.10 14.52 14.64
C TYR A 125 4.29 15.74 13.72
N PHE A 126 4.56 15.51 12.43
CA PHE A 126 4.65 16.56 11.41
C PHE A 126 3.29 16.91 10.76
N GLY A 127 2.18 16.38 11.27
CA GLY A 127 0.83 16.68 10.79
C GLY A 127 0.39 15.92 9.53
N MET A 128 1.12 14.88 9.12
CA MET A 128 0.71 14.01 8.01
C MET A 128 -0.32 12.98 8.47
N ALA A 129 -1.57 13.44 8.69
CA ALA A 129 -2.68 12.60 9.11
C ALA A 129 -3.29 11.81 7.93
N THR A 130 -2.52 10.90 7.34
CA THR A 130 -2.92 10.16 6.13
C THR A 130 -4.14 9.25 6.33
N HIS A 131 -4.43 8.82 7.57
CA HIS A 131 -5.61 8.02 7.89
C HIS A 131 -6.87 8.85 8.13
N SER A 132 -6.74 10.16 8.29
CA SER A 132 -7.82 11.03 8.73
C SER A 132 -8.83 11.32 7.62
N VAL A 133 -10.08 11.53 8.06
CA VAL A 133 -11.17 12.08 7.27
C VAL A 133 -11.84 13.21 8.08
N PRO A 134 -12.45 14.22 7.45
CA PRO A 134 -12.52 14.45 6.01
C PRO A 134 -11.16 14.75 5.39
N PHE A 135 -11.05 14.60 4.08
CA PHE A 135 -9.82 14.91 3.35
C PHE A 135 -9.45 16.40 3.51
N PRO A 136 -8.15 16.72 3.39
CA PRO A 136 -7.72 18.11 3.28
C PRO A 136 -8.41 18.80 2.10
N SER A 137 -8.45 20.13 2.13
CA SER A 137 -8.96 20.90 0.99
C SER A 137 -8.24 20.52 -0.31
N ILE A 138 -8.93 20.61 -1.45
CA ILE A 138 -8.33 20.27 -2.75
C ILE A 138 -7.06 21.08 -3.04
N TRP A 139 -6.98 22.32 -2.55
CA TRP A 139 -5.80 23.16 -2.64
C TRP A 139 -4.65 22.60 -1.80
N THR A 140 -4.95 22.14 -0.59
CA THR A 140 -3.96 21.49 0.29
C THR A 140 -3.37 20.27 -0.38
N MET A 141 -4.22 19.38 -0.90
CA MET A 141 -3.77 18.20 -1.62
C MET A 141 -2.95 18.58 -2.86
N ALA A 142 -3.42 19.55 -3.66
CA ALA A 142 -2.78 19.95 -4.90
C ALA A 142 -1.34 20.45 -4.68
N TYR A 143 -1.12 21.35 -3.71
CA TYR A 143 0.24 21.86 -3.48
C TYR A 143 1.14 20.78 -2.84
N GLN A 144 0.62 19.92 -1.97
CA GLN A 144 1.40 18.83 -1.37
C GLN A 144 1.84 17.82 -2.43
N ILE A 145 0.93 17.45 -3.35
CA ILE A 145 1.24 16.57 -4.48
C ILE A 145 2.27 17.22 -5.41
N ALA A 146 2.12 18.52 -5.71
CA ALA A 146 3.08 19.23 -6.54
C ALA A 146 4.48 19.26 -5.90
N LEU A 147 4.56 19.56 -4.59
CA LEU A 147 5.82 19.51 -3.85
C LEU A 147 6.43 18.11 -3.84
N PHE A 148 5.63 17.07 -3.62
CA PHE A 148 6.09 15.69 -3.68
C PHE A 148 6.78 15.39 -5.01
N PHE A 149 6.17 15.75 -6.15
CA PHE A 149 6.80 15.52 -7.46
C PHE A 149 8.08 16.33 -7.67
N VAL A 150 8.17 17.56 -7.15
CA VAL A 150 9.41 18.35 -7.21
C VAL A 150 10.53 17.69 -6.42
N PHE A 151 10.24 17.21 -5.21
CA PHE A 151 11.22 16.50 -4.39
C PHE A 151 11.62 15.16 -4.99
N GLU A 152 10.65 14.41 -5.52
CA GLU A 152 10.89 13.13 -6.19
C GLU A 152 11.82 13.31 -7.39
N GLU A 153 11.57 14.31 -8.23
CA GLU A 153 12.45 14.63 -9.36
C GLU A 153 13.86 15.02 -8.89
N ALA A 154 13.98 15.84 -7.83
CA ALA A 154 15.27 16.20 -7.28
C ALA A 154 16.05 14.98 -6.74
N LEU A 155 15.37 14.02 -6.10
CA LEU A 155 15.97 12.79 -5.60
C LEU A 155 16.51 11.91 -6.74
N HIS A 156 15.92 11.99 -7.93
CA HIS A 156 16.38 11.28 -9.12
C HIS A 156 17.56 11.97 -9.83
N GLN A 157 18.04 13.12 -9.33
CA GLN A 157 19.08 13.90 -9.99
C GLN A 157 20.40 13.97 -9.19
N GLY A 158 21.51 14.02 -9.93
CA GLY A 158 22.84 14.38 -9.42
C GLY A 158 23.35 13.55 -8.23
N GLN A 159 23.69 14.24 -7.15
CA GLN A 159 24.24 13.62 -5.93
C GLN A 159 23.16 12.94 -5.08
N LEU A 160 21.94 13.47 -5.09
CA LEU A 160 20.82 12.91 -4.34
C LEU A 160 20.47 11.51 -4.85
N TYR A 161 20.51 11.32 -6.17
CA TYR A 161 20.37 9.98 -6.75
C TYR A 161 21.45 9.03 -6.26
N LYS A 162 22.72 9.40 -6.42
CA LYS A 162 23.84 8.49 -6.13
C LYS A 162 23.93 8.09 -4.66
N LYS A 163 23.61 9.01 -3.75
CA LYS A 163 23.81 8.82 -2.30
C LYS A 163 22.56 8.37 -1.55
N ILE A 164 21.37 8.73 -2.03
CA ILE A 164 20.12 8.49 -1.31
C ILE A 164 19.20 7.62 -2.17
N HIS A 165 18.78 8.13 -3.33
CA HIS A 165 17.69 7.50 -4.07
C HIS A 165 18.08 6.16 -4.72
N LYS A 166 19.36 5.97 -5.05
CA LYS A 166 19.90 4.68 -5.52
C LYS A 166 19.91 3.60 -4.43
N LEU A 167 20.02 3.98 -3.15
CA LEU A 167 19.91 3.02 -2.04
C LEU A 167 18.44 2.69 -1.73
N HIS A 168 17.54 3.63 -2.02
CA HIS A 168 16.10 3.42 -1.89
C HIS A 168 15.56 2.43 -2.93
N HIS A 169 16.02 2.52 -4.19
CA HIS A 169 15.75 1.55 -5.26
C HIS A 169 16.51 0.24 -5.10
#